data_AF-A0A821R495-F1
#
_entry.id   AF-A0A821R495-F1
#
_cell.length_a   1.000
_cell.length_b   1.000
_cell.length_c   1.000
_cell.angle_alpha   90.00
_cell.angle_beta   90.00
_cell.angle_gamma   90.00
#
_symmetry.space_group_name_H-M   'P 1'
#
loop_
_entity.id
_entity.type
_entity.pdbx_description
1 polymer ?
#
loop_
_entity_poly.entity_id
_entity_poly.type
_entity_poly.pdbx_seq_one_letter_code
_entity_poly.pdbx_strand_id
1 'polypeptide(L)'
;CAGGAVYSPALTDFIFMVRQTSYLFITGPDVVQSVTNETVTQEELGGANTHMVKSGVAHAAFDNDIDTLLRTRELFNFLPLSNKEQGSVIRENDDSPDRLVHSLDTVVPL
;
A
#
# COMPACT_ATOMS: atom_id res chain seq x y z
N CYS A 1 -6.07 -8.22 11.01
CA CYS A 1 -4.84 -8.16 11.83
C CYS A 1 -5.13 -7.28 13.05
N ALA A 2 -4.93 -7.75 14.27
CA ALA A 2 -5.35 -7.02 15.48
C ALA A 2 -4.34 -7.17 16.63
N GLY A 3 -4.30 -6.19 17.55
CA GLY A 3 -3.43 -6.26 18.72
C GLY A 3 -1.95 -6.24 18.34
N GLY A 4 -1.14 -7.04 19.02
CA GLY A 4 0.31 -7.09 18.79
C GLY A 4 0.73 -7.51 17.37
N ALA A 5 -0.15 -8.17 16.61
CA ALA A 5 0.15 -8.62 15.24
C ALA A 5 0.38 -7.44 14.27
N VAL A 6 -0.10 -6.24 14.60
CA VAL A 6 0.05 -5.05 13.75
C VAL A 6 1.46 -4.48 13.75
N TYR A 7 2.26 -4.77 14.78
CA TYR A 7 3.60 -4.19 14.91
C TYR A 7 4.58 -4.75 13.90
N SER A 8 4.47 -6.02 13.50
CA SER A 8 5.36 -6.57 12.49
C SER A 8 5.17 -5.90 11.13
N PRO A 9 3.95 -5.81 10.55
CA PRO A 9 3.71 -5.03 9.34
C PRO A 9 4.17 -3.57 9.47
N ALA A 10 3.94 -2.92 10.62
CA ALA A 10 4.32 -1.53 10.85
C ALA A 10 5.84 -1.27 10.79
N LEU A 11 6.67 -2.33 10.87
CA LEU A 11 8.12 -2.26 10.78
C LEU A 11 8.67 -2.70 9.40
N THR A 12 7.80 -3.14 8.50
CA THR A 12 8.19 -3.49 7.12
C THR A 12 8.17 -2.27 6.21
N ASP A 13 8.87 -2.34 5.08
CA ASP A 13 9.02 -1.21 4.15
C ASP A 13 7.72 -0.85 3.41
N PHE A 14 6.87 -1.84 3.12
CA PHE A 14 5.61 -1.66 2.38
C PHE A 14 4.49 -2.50 2.99
N ILE A 15 3.31 -1.88 3.07
CA ILE A 15 2.08 -2.52 3.56
C ILE A 15 1.02 -2.41 2.47
N PHE A 16 0.60 -3.56 1.94
CA PHE A 16 -0.52 -3.66 1.01
C PHE A 16 -1.72 -4.30 1.69
N MET A 17 -2.89 -3.76 1.40
CA MET A 17 -4.16 -4.21 1.99
C MET A 17 -5.16 -4.60 0.89
N VAL A 18 -6.05 -5.54 1.20
CA VAL A 18 -7.16 -5.92 0.34
C VAL A 18 -8.42 -5.20 0.82
N ARG A 19 -9.12 -4.53 -0.10
CA ARG A 19 -10.34 -3.77 0.23
C ARG A 19 -11.41 -4.70 0.76
N GLN A 20 -12.16 -4.24 1.77
CA GLN A 20 -13.32 -4.92 2.38
C GLN A 20 -13.02 -6.24 3.11
N THR A 21 -11.90 -6.91 2.84
CA THR A 21 -11.55 -8.20 3.44
C THR A 21 -10.38 -8.13 4.42
N SER A 22 -9.70 -6.98 4.53
CA SER A 22 -8.56 -6.79 5.43
C SER A 22 -8.73 -5.58 6.35
N TYR A 23 -8.20 -5.70 7.56
CA TYR A 23 -8.24 -4.67 8.60
C TYR A 23 -7.01 -4.71 9.50
N LEU A 24 -6.62 -3.56 10.06
CA LEU A 24 -5.49 -3.37 10.97
C LEU A 24 -5.88 -2.45 12.13
N PHE A 25 -5.70 -2.88 13.38
CA PHE A 25 -5.87 -2.01 14.54
C PHE A 25 -5.19 -2.58 15.79
N ILE A 26 -4.69 -1.72 16.68
CA ILE A 26 -4.14 -2.17 17.96
C ILE A 26 -5.28 -2.65 18.87
N THR A 27 -6.33 -1.85 18.98
CA THR A 27 -7.49 -2.15 19.84
C THR A 27 -8.73 -2.29 18.97
N GLY A 28 -9.48 -3.38 19.15
CA GLY A 28 -10.65 -3.67 18.33
C GLY A 28 -11.90 -2.84 18.69
N PRO A 29 -12.92 -2.83 17.81
CA PRO A 29 -14.10 -1.99 17.98
C PRO A 29 -14.88 -2.23 19.29
N ASP A 30 -15.00 -3.49 19.73
CA ASP A 30 -15.73 -3.83 20.96
C ASP A 30 -15.09 -3.19 22.19
N VAL A 31 -13.74 -3.15 22.23
CA VAL A 31 -13.01 -2.51 23.31
C VAL A 31 -13.13 -1.00 23.22
N VAL A 32 -13.05 -0.42 22.03
CA VAL A 32 -13.31 1.01 21.79
C VAL A 32 -14.69 1.39 22.33
N GLN A 33 -15.74 0.66 21.94
CA GLN A 33 -17.10 0.88 22.42
C GLN A 33 -17.19 0.82 23.95
N SER A 34 -16.57 -0.16 24.58
CA SER A 34 -16.64 -0.33 26.04
C SER A 34 -15.95 0.79 26.84
N VAL A 35 -14.93 1.44 26.24
CA VAL A 35 -14.10 2.45 26.92
C VAL A 35 -14.51 3.86 26.56
N THR A 36 -14.84 4.13 25.30
CA THR A 36 -15.14 5.48 24.78
C THR A 36 -16.63 5.71 24.51
N ASN A 37 -17.46 4.66 24.56
CA ASN A 37 -18.86 4.66 24.11
C ASN A 37 -19.07 4.99 22.63
N GLU A 38 -18.01 5.00 21.80
CA GLU A 38 -18.14 5.16 20.34
C GLU A 38 -18.43 3.83 19.64
N THR A 39 -19.48 3.83 18.81
CA THR A 39 -19.82 2.71 17.93
C THR A 39 -19.16 2.91 16.58
N VAL A 40 -18.19 2.06 16.27
CA VAL A 40 -17.45 2.07 15.00
C VAL A 40 -17.35 0.65 14.46
N THR A 41 -17.43 0.48 13.14
CA THR A 41 -17.23 -0.84 12.52
C THR A 41 -15.74 -1.15 12.33
N GLN A 42 -15.40 -2.42 12.05
CA GLN A 42 -14.01 -2.80 11.76
C GLN A 42 -13.45 -2.08 10.52
N GLU A 43 -14.26 -1.92 9.47
CA GLU A 43 -13.86 -1.23 8.24
C GLU A 43 -13.62 0.27 8.49
N GLU A 44 -14.48 0.92 9.27
CA GLU A 44 -14.30 2.33 9.62
C GLU A 44 -13.06 2.54 10.51
N LEU A 45 -12.85 1.65 11.49
CA LEU A 45 -11.75 1.75 12.45
C LEU A 45 -10.38 1.50 11.81
N GLY A 46 -10.27 0.48 10.96
CA GLY A 46 -8.98 -0.01 10.47
C GLY A 46 -9.03 -0.70 9.13
N GLY A 47 -10.07 -0.45 8.32
CA GLY A 47 -10.16 -0.98 6.97
C GLY A 47 -9.10 -0.39 6.03
N ALA A 48 -8.99 -0.99 4.85
CA ALA A 48 -8.00 -0.59 3.85
C ALA A 48 -8.13 0.89 3.44
N ASN A 49 -9.36 1.41 3.33
CA ASN A 49 -9.60 2.81 3.00
C ASN A 49 -9.13 3.77 4.09
N THR A 50 -9.39 3.44 5.36
CA THR A 50 -8.93 4.25 6.50
C THR A 50 -7.41 4.34 6.52
N HIS A 51 -6.71 3.23 6.26
CA HIS A 51 -5.25 3.23 6.24
C HIS A 51 -4.61 3.86 5.00
N MET A 52 -5.29 3.85 3.86
CA MET A 52 -4.83 4.50 2.63
C MET A 52 -5.02 6.02 2.64
N VAL A 53 -6.15 6.50 3.15
CA VAL A 53 -6.56 7.91 2.99
C VAL A 53 -6.31 8.74 4.24
N LYS A 54 -6.51 8.16 5.44
CA LYS A 54 -6.45 8.91 6.70
C LYS A 54 -5.15 8.68 7.46
N SER A 55 -4.81 7.43 7.75
CA SER A 55 -3.68 7.15 8.65
C SER A 55 -2.33 7.02 7.94
N GLY A 56 -2.32 6.75 6.63
CA GLY A 56 -1.10 6.52 5.84
C GLY A 56 -0.33 5.25 6.21
N VAL A 57 -0.96 4.29 6.89
CA VAL A 57 -0.32 3.02 7.26
C VAL A 57 -0.21 2.09 6.05
N ALA A 58 -1.23 2.09 5.17
CA ALA A 58 -1.20 1.32 3.94
C ALA A 58 -0.60 2.16 2.81
N HIS A 59 0.25 1.53 1.99
CA HIS A 59 0.90 2.16 0.85
C HIS A 59 0.08 1.96 -0.43
N ALA A 60 -0.63 0.84 -0.54
CA ALA A 60 -1.60 0.57 -1.58
C ALA A 60 -2.73 -0.33 -1.05
N ALA A 61 -3.91 -0.21 -1.66
CA ALA A 61 -5.02 -1.11 -1.42
C ALA A 61 -5.66 -1.56 -2.74
N PHE A 62 -5.88 -2.86 -2.88
CA PHE A 62 -6.38 -3.50 -4.09
C PHE A 62 -7.70 -4.22 -3.85
N ASP A 63 -8.44 -4.50 -4.92
CA ASP A 63 -9.82 -4.97 -4.84
C ASP A 63 -9.93 -6.44 -4.40
N ASN A 64 -8.90 -7.24 -4.62
CA ASN A 64 -8.88 -8.65 -4.25
C ASN A 64 -7.45 -9.19 -4.02
N ASP A 65 -7.39 -10.42 -3.52
CA ASP A 65 -6.15 -11.10 -3.15
C ASP A 65 -5.24 -11.36 -4.38
N ILE A 66 -5.83 -11.72 -5.52
CA ILE A 66 -5.08 -12.04 -6.75
C ILE A 66 -4.35 -10.78 -7.24
N ASP A 67 -5.06 -9.65 -7.32
CA ASP A 67 -4.46 -8.38 -7.73
C ASP A 67 -3.37 -7.94 -6.75
N THR A 68 -3.60 -8.11 -5.45
CA THR A 68 -2.60 -7.77 -4.42
C THR A 68 -1.31 -8.58 -4.60
N LEU A 69 -1.42 -9.89 -4.83
CA LEU A 69 -0.27 -10.75 -5.06
C LEU A 69 0.45 -10.41 -6.37
N LEU A 70 -0.28 -10.12 -7.45
CA LEU A 70 0.31 -9.72 -8.73
C LEU A 70 1.09 -8.41 -8.61
N ARG A 71 0.52 -7.40 -7.94
CA ARG A 71 1.18 -6.10 -7.69
C ARG A 71 2.36 -6.22 -6.74
N THR A 72 2.30 -7.12 -5.77
CA THR A 72 3.44 -7.45 -4.92
C THR A 72 4.59 -7.99 -5.76
N ARG A 73 4.33 -8.97 -6.64
CA ARG A 73 5.36 -9.50 -7.55
C ARG A 73 5.90 -8.45 -8.50
N GLU A 74 5.04 -7.55 -8.98
CA GLU A 74 5.45 -6.43 -9.81
C GLU A 74 6.45 -5.53 -9.08
N LEU A 75 6.15 -5.12 -7.83
CA LEU A 75 7.05 -4.32 -7.00
C LEU A 75 8.43 -4.96 -6.85
N PHE A 76 8.50 -6.27 -6.61
CA PHE A 76 9.79 -6.98 -6.49
C PHE A 76 10.67 -6.87 -7.74
N ASN A 77 10.12 -6.59 -8.91
CA ASN A 77 10.94 -6.38 -10.11
C ASN A 77 11.66 -5.03 -10.14
N PHE A 78 11.25 -4.09 -9.29
CA PHE A 78 11.89 -2.79 -9.16
C PHE A 78 12.91 -2.73 -8.03
N LEU A 79 12.88 -3.71 -7.11
CA LEU A 79 13.72 -3.71 -5.92
C LEU A 79 14.97 -4.59 -6.12
N PRO A 80 16.15 -4.18 -5.63
CA PRO A 80 17.27 -5.09 -5.45
C PRO A 80 16.94 -6.12 -4.36
N LEU A 81 17.58 -7.29 -4.37
CA LEU A 81 17.32 -8.31 -3.35
C LEU A 81 17.91 -7.94 -1.98
N SER A 82 18.90 -7.04 -1.97
CA SER A 82 19.49 -6.50 -0.74
C SER A 82 20.16 -5.16 -0.99
N ASN A 83 20.49 -4.45 0.10
CA ASN A 83 21.26 -3.20 0.06
C ASN A 83 22.73 -3.37 -0.42
N LYS A 84 23.19 -4.60 -0.68
CA LYS A 84 24.53 -4.90 -1.20
C LYS A 84 24.57 -5.10 -2.70
N GLU A 85 23.43 -5.39 -3.32
CA GLU A 85 23.33 -5.54 -4.77
C GLU A 85 23.20 -4.16 -5.43
N GLN A 86 23.97 -3.93 -6.49
CA GLN A 86 23.90 -2.68 -7.25
C GLN A 86 22.81 -2.77 -8.32
N GLY A 87 21.86 -1.83 -8.25
CA GLY A 87 20.83 -1.64 -9.28
C GLY A 87 19.60 -2.52 -9.08
N SER A 88 18.48 -2.05 -9.62
CA SER A 88 17.27 -2.85 -9.81
C SER A 88 17.49 -3.89 -10.90
N VAL A 89 16.57 -4.86 -11.01
CA VAL A 89 16.58 -5.86 -12.08
C VAL A 89 16.61 -5.14 -13.44
N ILE A 90 17.73 -5.26 -14.17
CA ILE A 90 17.86 -4.69 -15.51
C ILE A 90 16.87 -5.40 -16.43
N ARG A 91 15.97 -4.64 -17.03
CA ARG A 91 15.03 -5.12 -18.05
C ARG A 91 15.47 -4.61 -19.41
N GLU A 92 15.33 -5.46 -20.42
CA GLU A 92 15.38 -4.99 -21.80
C GLU A 92 14.28 -3.94 -21.98
N ASN A 93 14.66 -2.80 -22.53
CA ASN A 93 13.76 -1.69 -22.78
C ASN A 93 13.89 -1.33 -24.26
N ASP A 94 12.77 -1.43 -24.97
CA ASP A 94 12.67 -1.08 -26.40
C ASP A 94 12.43 0.43 -26.61
N ASP A 95 12.27 1.21 -25.54
CA ASP A 95 12.08 2.66 -25.61
C ASP A 95 13.42 3.39 -25.75
N SER A 96 13.47 4.35 -26.68
CA SER A 96 14.66 5.16 -26.91
C SER A 96 14.83 6.18 -25.80
N PRO A 97 16.04 6.32 -25.22
CA PRO A 97 16.30 7.35 -24.22
C PRO A 97 16.12 8.78 -24.76
N ASP A 98 16.16 8.96 -26.09
CA ASP A 98 16.06 10.27 -26.75
C ASP A 98 14.64 10.56 -27.31
N ARG A 99 13.62 9.77 -26.92
CA ARG A 99 12.25 9.94 -27.41
C ARG A 99 11.67 11.30 -26.99
N LEU A 100 11.36 12.16 -27.97
CA LEU A 100 10.67 13.42 -27.75
C LEU A 100 9.17 13.22 -27.47
N VAL A 101 8.62 14.00 -26.55
CA VAL A 101 7.20 13.93 -26.14
C VAL A 101 6.55 15.31 -26.26
N HIS A 102 6.18 15.70 -27.49
CA HIS A 102 5.63 17.02 -27.81
C HIS A 102 4.36 17.40 -27.02
N SER A 103 3.60 16.44 -26.52
CA SER A 103 2.42 16.71 -25.68
C SER A 103 2.77 17.39 -24.35
N LEU A 104 4.03 17.33 -23.90
CA LEU A 104 4.49 18.02 -22.70
C LEU A 104 4.58 19.54 -22.89
N ASP A 105 4.71 20.03 -24.13
CA ASP A 105 4.81 21.46 -24.43
C ASP A 105 3.50 22.21 -24.09
N THR A 106 2.38 21.50 -24.02
CA THR A 106 1.04 22.06 -23.78
C THR A 106 0.36 21.50 -22.53
N VAL A 107 1.09 20.81 -21.65
CA VAL A 107 0.49 20.18 -20.46
C VAL A 107 0.09 21.20 -19.39
N VAL A 108 0.82 22.31 -19.30
CA VAL A 108 0.51 23.43 -18.41
C VAL A 108 -0.46 24.36 -19.15
N PRO A 109 -1.71 24.51 -18.70
CA PRO A 109 -2.63 25.47 -19.29
C PRO A 109 -2.09 26.90 -19.12
N LEU A 110 -2.32 27.74 -20.14
CA LEU A 110 -2.03 29.18 -20.09
C LEU A 110 -2.96 29.93 -19.12
#